data_AF-A0A920B8D6-F1
#
_entry.id   AF-A0A920B8D6-F1
#
_cell.length_a   1.000
_cell.length_b   1.000
_cell.length_c   1.000
_cell.angle_alpha   90.00
_cell.angle_beta   90.00
_cell.angle_gamma   90.00
#
_symmetry.space_group_name_H-M   'P 1'
#
loop_
_entity.id
_entity.type
_entity.pdbx_description
1 polymer ?
#
loop_
_entity_poly.entity_id
_entity_poly.type
_entity_poly.pdbx_seq_one_letter_code
_entity_poly.pdbx_strand_id
1 'polypeptide(L)' 'MEKIEKFSNFKNLVHKLPALIEDVKYTSANINKTKSLIKWEPITKFEKGIKKTFDWHIENGKWLRKIKI' A
#
# COMPACT_ATOMS: atom_id res chain seq x y z
N MET A 1 6.69 -4.58 -4.38
CA MET A 1 7.49 -3.67 -5.22
C MET A 1 7.26 -3.92 -6.70
N GLU A 2 7.23 -5.18 -7.14
CA GLU A 2 6.96 -5.55 -8.55
C GLU A 2 5.74 -4.86 -9.19
N LYS A 3 4.65 -4.70 -8.43
CA LYS A 3 3.44 -4.01 -8.93
C LYS A 3 3.67 -2.52 -9.20
N ILE A 4 4.43 -1.82 -8.36
CA ILE A 4 4.73 -0.40 -8.55
C ILE A 4 5.69 -0.23 -9.73
N GLU A 5 6.72 -1.07 -9.83
CA GLU A 5 7.65 -1.07 -10.97
C GLU A 5 6.93 -1.31 -12.30
N LYS A 6 5.93 -2.20 -12.30
CA LYS A 6 5.07 -2.43 -13.46
C LYS A 6 4.24 -1.19 -13.85
N PHE A 7 3.82 -0.37 -12.88
CA PHE A 7 3.03 0.84 -13.18
C PHE A 7 3.91 2.02 -13.59
N SER A 8 5.11 2.14 -13.02
CA SER A 8 6.02 3.24 -13.31
C SER A 8 6.84 3.00 -14.58
N ASN A 9 6.97 1.76 -15.05
CA ASN A 9 7.93 1.32 -16.07
C ASN A 9 9.40 1.63 -15.70
N PHE A 10 9.68 1.89 -14.43
CA PHE A 10 11.02 2.09 -13.91
C PHE A 10 11.36 0.96 -12.93
N LYS A 11 12.60 0.48 -13.01
CA LYS A 11 13.14 -0.45 -12.03
C LYS A 11 13.53 0.32 -10.77
N ASN A 12 13.04 -0.09 -9.62
CA ASN A 12 13.37 0.56 -8.36
C ASN A 12 14.75 0.12 -7.87
N LEU A 13 15.57 1.09 -7.44
CA LEU A 13 16.78 0.81 -6.68
C LEU A 13 16.38 0.55 -5.23
N VAL A 14 16.46 -0.71 -4.80
CA VAL A 14 16.03 -1.14 -3.47
C VAL A 14 17.25 -1.38 -2.59
N HIS A 15 17.43 -0.54 -1.57
CA HIS A 15 18.41 -0.76 -0.51
C HIS A 15 17.71 -1.41 0.69
N LYS A 16 18.01 -2.70 0.95
CA LYS A 16 17.43 -3.44 2.08
C LYS A 16 18.15 -3.08 3.37
N LEU A 17 17.41 -2.53 4.33
CA LEU A 17 17.89 -2.24 5.67
C LEU A 17 17.51 -3.38 6.64
N PRO A 18 18.22 -3.54 7.77
CA PRO A 18 17.82 -4.50 8.80
C PRO A 18 16.43 -4.16 9.36
N ALA A 19 15.69 -5.19 9.76
CA ALA A 19 14.41 -5.01 10.44
C ALA A 19 14.62 -4.30 11.78
N LEU A 20 13.69 -3.41 12.14
CA LEU A 20 13.66 -2.77 13.44
C LEU A 20 13.08 -3.72 14.50
N ILE A 21 13.31 -3.42 15.78
CA ILE A 21 12.81 -4.27 16.86
C ILE A 21 11.28 -4.21 16.98
N GLU A 22 10.67 -3.12 16.53
CA GLU A 22 9.23 -2.89 16.52
C GLU A 22 8.51 -3.58 15.35
N ASP A 23 9.23 -4.11 14.37
CA ASP A 23 8.65 -4.72 13.18
C ASP A 23 8.01 -6.08 13.49
N VAL A 24 6.70 -6.18 13.25
CA VAL A 24 5.99 -7.46 13.30
C VAL A 24 6.24 -8.23 12.00
N LYS A 25 6.87 -9.41 12.09
CA LYS A 25 7.23 -10.24 10.92
C LYS A 25 6.04 -10.63 10.04
N TYR A 26 4.87 -10.87 10.62
CA TYR A 26 3.67 -11.24 9.88
C TYR A 26 2.41 -10.85 10.64
N THR A 27 1.46 -10.26 9.92
CA THR A 27 0.11 -9.99 10.43
C THR A 27 -0.91 -10.19 9.32
N SER A 28 -2.06 -10.78 9.68
CA SER A 28 -3.17 -10.99 8.75
C SER A 28 -4.49 -11.01 9.52
N ALA A 29 -5.43 -10.16 9.12
CA ALA A 29 -6.69 -10.00 9.81
C ALA A 29 -7.71 -11.06 9.35
N ASN A 30 -8.33 -11.76 10.30
CA ASN A 30 -9.53 -12.55 10.04
C ASN A 30 -10.77 -11.64 10.09
N ILE A 31 -11.42 -11.46 8.94
CA ILE A 31 -12.56 -10.53 8.78
C ILE A 31 -13.94 -11.21 8.90
N ASN A 32 -14.00 -12.49 9.30
CA ASN A 32 -15.25 -13.25 9.35
C ASN A 32 -16.28 -12.62 10.30
N LYS A 33 -15.83 -12.05 11.43
CA LYS A 33 -16.72 -11.37 12.39
C LYS A 33 -17.42 -10.16 11.77
N THR A 34 -16.70 -9.36 10.99
CA THR A 34 -17.28 -8.16 10.37
C THR A 34 -18.29 -8.54 9.29
N LYS A 35 -18.00 -9.61 8.54
CA LYS A 35 -18.92 -10.17 7.55
C LYS A 35 -20.20 -10.71 8.18
N SER A 36 -20.11 -11.40 9.32
CA SER A 36 -21.30 -11.95 9.98
C SER A 36 -22.14 -10.89 10.71
N LEU A 37 -21.49 -9.97 11.43
CA LEU A 37 -22.18 -9.01 12.30
C LEU A 37 -22.79 -7.84 11.53
N ILE A 38 -22.06 -7.29 10.56
CA ILE A 38 -22.46 -6.06 9.88
C ILE A 38 -22.50 -6.20 8.35
N LYS A 39 -22.36 -7.43 7.83
CA LYS A 39 -22.40 -7.73 6.38
C LYS A 39 -21.38 -6.90 5.58
N TRP A 40 -20.26 -6.56 6.19
CA TRP A 40 -19.21 -5.78 5.54
C TRP A 40 -18.04 -6.66 5.12
N GLU A 41 -17.51 -6.39 3.93
CA GLU A 41 -16.28 -6.97 3.41
C GLU A 41 -15.58 -5.95 2.48
N PRO A 42 -14.24 -6.01 2.34
CA PRO A 42 -13.52 -5.13 1.43
C PRO A 42 -13.86 -5.47 -0.02
N ILE A 43 -14.42 -4.50 -0.75
CA ILE A 43 -14.76 -4.65 -2.17
C ILE A 43 -13.59 -4.33 -3.12
N THR A 44 -12.54 -3.69 -2.60
CA THR A 44 -11.37 -3.29 -3.40
C THR A 44 -10.27 -4.34 -3.25
N LYS A 45 -9.96 -5.03 -4.36
CA LYS A 45 -8.80 -5.94 -4.42
C LYS A 45 -7.49 -5.17 -4.26
N PHE A 46 -6.46 -5.86 -3.74
CA PHE A 46 -5.15 -5.27 -3.48
C PHE A 46 -4.54 -4.61 -4.74
N GLU A 47 -4.60 -5.25 -5.91
CA GLU A 47 -4.09 -4.72 -7.18
C GLU A 47 -4.74 -3.39 -7.55
N LYS A 48 -6.07 -3.29 -7.35
CA LYS A 48 -6.83 -2.07 -7.63
C LYS A 48 -6.51 -0.99 -6.62
N GLY A 49 -6.39 -1.35 -5.35
CA GLY A 49 -6.01 -0.44 -4.27
C GLY A 49 -4.65 0.18 -4.51
N ILE A 50 -3.62 -0.65 -4.75
CA ILE A 50 -2.25 -0.17 -4.95
C ILE A 50 -2.11 0.68 -6.21
N LYS A 51 -2.85 0.39 -7.29
CA LYS A 51 -2.87 1.23 -8.49
C LYS A 51 -3.49 2.60 -8.21
N LYS A 52 -4.63 2.66 -7.53
CA LYS A 52 -5.26 3.93 -7.13
C LYS A 52 -4.34 4.78 -6.26
N THR A 53 -3.63 4.15 -5.32
CA THR A 53 -2.64 4.85 -4.48
C THR A 53 -1.49 5.41 -5.31
N PHE A 54 -0.97 4.65 -6.27
CA PHE A 54 0.07 5.10 -7.18
C PHE A 54 -0.39 6.29 -8.03
N ASP A 55 -1.56 6.20 -8.66
CA ASP A 55 -2.12 7.26 -9.51
C ASP A 55 -2.30 8.55 -8.70
N TRP A 56 -2.91 8.44 -7.50
CA TRP A 56 -3.07 9.57 -6.58
C TRP A 56 -1.71 10.20 -6.22
N HIS A 57 -0.68 9.40 -5.96
CA HIS A 57 0.65 9.91 -5.61
C HIS A 57 1.24 10.75 -6.74
N ILE A 58 1.13 10.29 -7.99
CA ILE A 58 1.63 11.01 -9.17
C ILE A 58 0.85 12.30 -9.39
N GLU A 59 -0.47 12.25 -9.34
CA GLU A 59 -1.36 13.41 -9.51
C GLU A 59 -1.09 14.50 -8.47
N ASN A 60 -0.75 14.09 -7.23
CA ASN A 60 -0.56 15.00 -6.10
C ASN A 60 0.91 15.34 -5.83
N GLY A 61 1.85 14.93 -6.68
CA GLY A 61 3.30 15.11 -6.45
C GLY A 61 3.72 16.57 -6.18
N LYS A 62 3.10 17.54 -6.85
CA LYS A 62 3.36 18.98 -6.61
C LYS A 62 2.92 19.44 -5.22
N TRP A 63 1.82 18.89 -4.72
CA TRP A 63 1.30 19.18 -3.38
C TRP A 63 2.12 18.47 -2.31
N LEU A 64 2.43 17.18 -2.51
CA LEU A 64 3.22 16.37 -1.59
C LEU A 64 4.58 17.02 -1.27
N ARG A 65 5.25 17.59 -2.28
CA ARG A 65 6.52 18.32 -2.11
C ARG A 65 6.45 19.54 -1.18
N LYS A 66 5.27 20.06 -0.87
CA LYS A 66 5.08 21.21 0.01
C LYS A 66 4.88 20.82 1.47
N ILE A 67 4.62 19.53 1.75
CA ILE A 67 4.46 19.01 3.10
C ILE A 67 5.85 18.95 3.74
N LYS A 68 5.99 19.57 4.92
CA LYS A 68 7.19 19.48 5.76
C LYS A 68 6.91 18.49 6.89
N ILE A 69 7.86 17.62 7.17
CA ILE A 69 7.86 16.65 8.28
C ILE A 69 9.01 17.02 9.20
#